data_AF-A0A3D5W4M3-F1
#
_entry.id   AF-A0A3D5W4M3-F1
#
_cell.length_a   1.000
_cell.length_b   1.000
_cell.length_c   1.000
_cell.angle_alpha   90.00
_cell.angle_beta   90.00
_cell.angle_gamma   90.00
#
_symmetry.space_group_name_H-M   'P 1'
#
loop_
_entity.id
_entity.type
_entity.pdbx_description
1 polymer ?
#
loop_
_entity_poly.entity_id
_entity_poly.type
_entity_poly.pdbx_seq_one_letter_code
_entity_poly.pdbx_strand_id
1 'polypeptide(L)'
;MEISPSEQAVLDFQRAGQTLFDIWLKDNSHVYRRFCYVARKARRNGMKRWSARGVIHVMRWKSAIQDSDPTFKINNNISPMLARQAMADYDELKGFFEVRE
;
A
#
# COMPACT_ATOMS: atom_id res chain seq x y z
N MET A 1 -18.81 16.70 31.54
CA MET A 1 -19.21 16.09 30.26
C MET A 1 -18.17 15.02 30.00
N GLU A 2 -18.50 13.76 30.32
CA GLU A 2 -17.57 12.64 30.15
C GLU A 2 -17.53 12.27 28.66
N ILE A 3 -16.32 12.30 28.10
CA ILE A 3 -16.07 11.97 26.70
C ILE A 3 -16.31 10.48 26.52
N SER A 4 -17.10 10.09 25.53
CA SER A 4 -17.37 8.68 25.25
C SER A 4 -16.07 7.92 24.93
N PRO A 5 -15.93 6.63 25.31
CA PRO A 5 -14.78 5.81 24.93
C PRO A 5 -14.48 5.83 23.41
N SER A 6 -15.51 6.01 22.59
CA SER A 6 -15.38 6.15 21.13
C SER A 6 -14.77 7.49 20.71
N GLU A 7 -15.09 8.57 21.42
CA GLU A 7 -14.55 9.91 21.16
C GLU A 7 -13.12 10.03 21.67
N GLN A 8 -12.82 9.40 22.82
CA GLN A 8 -11.47 9.31 23.35
C GLN A 8 -10.53 8.57 22.40
N ALA A 9 -10.98 7.46 21.79
CA ALA A 9 -10.22 6.74 20.77
C ALA A 9 -9.95 7.57 19.51
N VAL A 10 -10.89 8.42 19.09
CA VAL A 10 -10.71 9.33 17.93
C VAL A 10 -9.75 10.48 18.26
N LEU A 11 -9.77 10.98 19.50
CA LEU A 11 -8.84 12.02 19.98
C LEU A 11 -7.42 11.49 20.15
N ASP A 12 -7.25 10.27 20.66
CA ASP A 12 -5.93 9.63 20.76
C ASP A 12 -5.38 9.25 19.38
N PHE A 13 -6.26 8.91 18.42
CA PHE A 13 -5.92 8.73 17.00
C PHE A 13 -5.32 10.00 16.37
N GLN A 14 -5.88 11.18 16.66
CA GLN A 14 -5.31 12.46 16.18
C GLN A 14 -3.99 12.82 16.89
N ARG A 15 -3.77 12.37 18.13
CA ARG A 15 -2.56 12.66 18.92
C ARG A 15 -1.36 11.78 18.61
N ALA A 16 -1.57 10.54 18.13
CA ALA A 16 -0.49 9.61 17.82
C ALA A 16 0.19 9.87 16.45
N GLY A 17 -0.36 10.76 15.62
CA GLY A 17 0.19 11.08 14.29
C GLY A 17 0.12 9.93 13.27
N GLN A 18 -0.54 8.82 13.61
CA GLN A 18 -0.65 7.65 12.75
C GLN A 18 -1.86 7.77 11.82
N THR A 19 -1.62 7.62 10.53
CA THR A 19 -2.69 7.57 9.53
C THR A 19 -3.39 6.20 9.56
N LEU A 20 -4.62 6.12 9.04
CA LEU A 20 -5.30 4.82 8.83
C LEU A 20 -4.45 3.85 7.99
N PHE A 21 -3.58 4.38 7.13
CA PHE A 21 -2.64 3.59 6.35
C PHE A 21 -1.49 3.02 7.17
N ASP A 22 -0.99 3.73 8.18
CA ASP A 22 0.09 3.21 9.02
C ASP A 22 -0.38 2.00 9.83
N ILE A 23 -1.61 2.07 10.35
CA ILE A 23 -2.27 0.95 11.03
C ILE A 23 -2.43 -0.22 10.05
N TRP A 24 -3.00 0.06 8.87
CA TRP A 24 -3.16 -0.97 7.85
C TRP A 24 -1.82 -1.60 7.44
N LEU A 25 -0.77 -0.80 7.28
CA LEU A 25 0.55 -1.23 6.86
C LEU A 25 1.23 -2.10 7.91
N LYS A 26 1.00 -1.83 9.20
CA LYS A 26 1.47 -2.68 10.29
C LYS A 26 0.92 -4.10 10.16
N ASP A 27 -0.39 -4.23 9.95
CA ASP A 27 -1.07 -5.52 9.85
C ASP A 27 -0.85 -6.20 8.48
N ASN A 28 -0.62 -5.41 7.43
CA ASN A 28 -0.49 -5.87 6.04
C ASN A 28 0.93 -5.67 5.48
N SER A 29 1.95 -5.70 6.34
CA SER A 29 3.35 -5.44 5.93
C SER A 29 3.85 -6.38 4.83
N HIS A 30 3.35 -7.62 4.81
CA HIS A 30 3.66 -8.61 3.77
C HIS A 30 3.12 -8.19 2.39
N VAL A 31 1.95 -7.54 2.33
CA VAL A 31 1.39 -6.98 1.10
C VAL A 31 2.29 -5.88 0.56
N TYR A 32 2.72 -4.95 1.43
CA TYR A 32 3.62 -3.87 1.03
C TYR A 32 4.97 -4.37 0.54
N ARG A 33 5.57 -5.35 1.24
CA ARG A 33 6.81 -6.00 0.77
C ARG A 33 6.64 -6.60 -0.63
N ARG A 34 5.53 -7.31 -0.89
CA ARG A 34 5.25 -7.90 -2.21
C ARG A 34 5.02 -6.81 -3.27
N PHE A 35 4.34 -5.72 -2.92
CA PHE A 35 4.15 -4.56 -3.78
C PHE A 35 5.48 -3.95 -4.21
N CYS A 36 6.35 -3.63 -3.25
CA CYS A 36 7.68 -3.07 -3.54
C CYS A 36 8.53 -4.04 -4.34
N TYR A 37 8.51 -5.34 -4.03
CA TYR A 37 9.21 -6.35 -4.83
C TYR A 37 8.79 -6.30 -6.31
N VAL A 38 7.48 -6.31 -6.59
CA VAL A 38 6.96 -6.28 -7.97
C VAL A 38 7.32 -4.96 -8.66
N ALA A 39 7.14 -3.82 -7.98
CA ALA A 39 7.45 -2.50 -8.52
C ALA A 39 8.93 -2.35 -8.87
N ARG A 40 9.82 -2.73 -7.96
CA ARG A 40 11.27 -2.70 -8.16
C ARG A 40 11.69 -3.64 -9.29
N LYS A 41 11.13 -4.85 -9.35
CA LYS A 41 11.37 -5.77 -10.46
C LYS A 41 10.95 -5.17 -11.81
N ALA A 42 9.78 -4.54 -11.88
CA ALA A 42 9.32 -3.86 -13.08
C ALA A 42 10.26 -2.71 -13.51
N ARG A 43 10.67 -1.86 -12.56
CA ARG A 43 11.63 -0.77 -12.79
C ARG A 43 12.96 -1.30 -13.33
N ARG A 44 13.52 -2.34 -12.71
CA ARG A 44 14.79 -2.97 -13.11
C ARG A 44 14.73 -3.63 -14.49
N ASN A 45 13.55 -4.11 -14.90
CA ASN A 45 13.29 -4.61 -16.26
C ASN A 45 13.06 -3.49 -17.29
N GLY A 46 13.37 -2.24 -16.96
CA GLY A 46 13.34 -1.13 -17.92
C GLY A 46 12.01 -0.37 -17.99
N MET A 47 10.99 -0.76 -17.22
CA MET A 47 9.74 0.02 -17.17
C MET A 47 10.01 1.41 -16.61
N LYS A 48 9.61 2.45 -17.36
CA LYS A 48 9.86 3.85 -16.99
C LYS A 48 8.78 4.41 -16.07
N ARG A 49 7.53 4.02 -16.28
CA ARG A 49 6.36 4.45 -15.51
C ARG A 49 5.36 3.31 -15.41
N TRP A 50 4.63 3.23 -14.30
CA TRP A 50 3.56 2.25 -14.14
C TRP A 50 2.52 2.70 -13.11
N SER A 51 1.32 2.11 -13.15
CA SER A 51 0.28 2.41 -12.18
C SER A 51 0.37 1.48 -10.97
N ALA A 52 0.11 2.02 -9.78
CA ALA A 52 0.05 1.21 -8.55
C ALA A 52 -1.03 0.12 -8.63
N ARG A 53 -2.15 0.40 -9.32
CA ARG A 53 -3.18 -0.60 -9.63
C ARG A 53 -2.65 -1.73 -10.50
N GLY A 54 -1.80 -1.43 -11.49
CA GLY A 54 -1.14 -2.43 -12.31
C GLY A 54 -0.28 -3.40 -11.48
N VAL A 55 0.49 -2.88 -10.53
CA VAL A 55 1.26 -3.70 -9.57
C VAL A 55 0.33 -4.60 -8.75
N ILE A 56 -0.75 -4.04 -8.20
CA ILE A 56 -1.75 -4.80 -7.42
C ILE A 56 -2.41 -5.89 -8.27
N HIS A 57 -2.72 -5.61 -9.53
CA HIS A 57 -3.27 -6.61 -10.45
C HIS A 57 -2.31 -7.77 -10.69
N VAL A 58 -1.01 -7.49 -10.86
CA VAL A 58 0.01 -8.55 -10.96
C VAL A 58 0.10 -9.35 -9.67
N MET A 59 0.00 -8.70 -8.50
CA MET A 59 -0.02 -9.40 -7.21
C MET A 59 -1.25 -10.32 -7.12
N ARG A 60 -2.44 -9.83 -7.45
CA ARG A 60 -3.68 -10.63 -7.47
C ARG A 60 -3.57 -11.84 -8.40
N TRP A 61 -3.11 -11.63 -9.63
CA TRP A 61 -2.93 -12.71 -10.60
C TRP A 61 -1.96 -13.78 -10.09
N LYS A 62 -0.84 -13.37 -9.49
CA LYS A 62 0.12 -14.31 -8.89
C LYS A 62 -0.47 -15.08 -7.72
N SER A 63 -1.18 -14.42 -6.81
CA SER A 63 -1.82 -15.11 -5.68
C SER A 63 -2.88 -16.11 -6.15
N ALA A 64 -3.69 -15.75 -7.16
CA ALA A 64 -4.72 -16.63 -7.72
C ALA A 64 -4.16 -17.92 -8.33
N ILE A 65 -2.95 -17.86 -8.91
CA ILE A 65 -2.31 -19.02 -9.56
C ILE A 65 -1.45 -19.82 -8.57
N GLN A 66 -0.77 -19.14 -7.63
CA GLN A 66 0.25 -19.77 -6.79
C GLN A 66 -0.27 -20.24 -5.44
N ASP A 67 -1.13 -19.43 -4.80
CA ASP A 67 -1.42 -19.60 -3.37
C ASP A 67 -2.78 -20.28 -3.15
N SER A 68 -3.60 -20.50 -4.19
CA SER A 68 -5.01 -20.93 -4.10
C SER A 68 -5.87 -20.11 -3.13
N ASP A 69 -5.32 -19.02 -2.58
CA ASP A 69 -5.97 -18.10 -1.65
C ASP A 69 -6.88 -17.16 -2.47
N PRO A 70 -8.20 -17.36 -2.42
CA PRO A 70 -9.16 -16.54 -3.15
C PRO A 70 -9.26 -15.12 -2.55
N THR A 71 -8.61 -14.88 -1.42
CA THR A 71 -8.90 -13.77 -0.50
C THR A 71 -7.85 -12.67 -0.50
N PHE A 72 -7.05 -12.55 -1.57
CA PHE A 72 -6.18 -11.39 -1.77
C PHE A 72 -7.00 -10.12 -2.09
N LYS A 73 -7.79 -9.67 -1.11
CA LYS A 73 -8.78 -8.58 -1.19
C LYS A 73 -8.14 -7.27 -0.75
N ILE A 74 -7.18 -6.78 -1.55
CA ILE A 74 -6.68 -5.41 -1.39
C ILE A 74 -7.75 -4.44 -1.86
N ASN A 75 -8.16 -3.51 -0.99
CA ASN A 75 -9.02 -2.39 -1.38
C ASN A 75 -8.29 -1.45 -2.36
N ASN A 76 -8.92 -1.11 -3.48
CA ASN A 76 -8.32 -0.24 -4.50
C ASN A 76 -7.94 1.16 -3.95
N ASN A 77 -8.58 1.62 -2.88
CA ASN A 77 -8.33 2.92 -2.26
C ASN A 77 -6.94 3.04 -1.63
N ILE A 78 -6.29 1.92 -1.29
CA ILE A 78 -4.94 1.95 -0.68
C ILE A 78 -3.83 2.14 -1.72
N SER A 79 -4.15 1.95 -3.01
CA SER A 79 -3.15 1.94 -4.09
C SER A 79 -2.32 3.23 -4.21
N PRO A 80 -2.86 4.45 -4.05
CA PRO A 80 -2.05 5.67 -4.11
C PRO A 80 -1.12 5.80 -2.91
N MET A 81 -1.52 5.30 -1.74
CA MET A 81 -0.73 5.35 -0.51
C MET A 81 0.47 4.40 -0.61
N LEU A 82 0.26 3.17 -1.11
CA LEU A 82 1.34 2.23 -1.40
C LEU A 82 2.36 2.82 -2.39
N ALA A 83 1.89 3.51 -3.42
CA ALA A 83 2.76 4.16 -4.40
C ALA A 83 3.63 5.24 -3.76
N ARG A 84 3.02 6.14 -2.98
CA ARG A 84 3.72 7.23 -2.29
C ARG A 84 4.75 6.69 -1.30
N GLN A 85 4.36 5.71 -0.47
CA GLN A 85 5.28 5.06 0.46
C GLN A 85 6.45 4.41 -0.26
N ALA A 86 6.20 3.67 -1.35
CA ALA A 86 7.25 3.02 -2.12
C ALA A 86 8.24 4.00 -2.76
N MET A 87 7.78 5.18 -3.21
CA MET A 87 8.66 6.24 -3.72
C MET A 87 9.44 6.96 -2.62
N ALA A 88 8.92 6.99 -1.39
CA ALA A 88 9.61 7.51 -0.23
C ALA A 88 10.70 6.55 0.27
N ASP A 89 10.39 5.25 0.31
CA ASP A 89 11.30 4.21 0.83
C ASP A 89 12.41 3.81 -0.15
N TYR A 90 12.16 3.94 -1.46
CA TYR A 90 13.08 3.49 -2.51
C TYR A 90 13.34 4.56 -3.56
N ASP A 91 14.56 5.10 -3.55
CA ASP A 91 15.01 6.09 -4.54
C ASP A 91 14.82 5.63 -5.99
N GLU A 92 15.04 4.35 -6.29
CA GLU A 92 14.84 3.79 -7.64
C GLU A 92 13.38 3.89 -8.12
N LEU A 93 12.41 4.03 -7.21
CA LEU A 93 11.00 4.18 -7.53
C LEU A 93 10.54 5.63 -7.62
N LYS A 94 11.39 6.62 -7.31
CA LYS A 94 11.02 8.04 -7.46
C LYS A 94 10.54 8.32 -8.89
N GLY A 95 9.35 8.91 -9.01
CA GLY A 95 8.70 9.18 -10.30
C GLY A 95 8.28 7.94 -11.11
N PHE A 96 8.32 6.74 -10.52
CA PHE A 96 7.90 5.51 -11.20
C PHE A 96 6.37 5.42 -11.31
N PHE A 97 5.67 5.89 -10.28
CA PHE A 97 4.22 5.78 -10.21
C PHE A 97 3.51 7.02 -10.73
N GLU A 98 2.47 6.80 -11.52
CA GLU A 98 1.50 7.84 -11.84
C GLU A 98 0.49 7.96 -10.71
N VAL A 99 0.80 8.80 -9.73
CA VAL A 99 -0.16 9.24 -8.72
C VAL A 99 -0.89 10.46 -9.27
N ARG A 100 -2.19 10.32 -9.50
CA ARG A 100 -3.08 11.47 -9.71
C ARG A 100 -3.51 11.97 -8.33
N GLU A 101 -3.64 13.28 -8.21
CA GLU A 101 -4.11 13.96 -6.97
C GLU A 101 -5.51 13.49 -6.56
#